data_AF-A0AAU1MZK9-F1
#
_entry.id   AF-A0AAU1MZK9-F1
#
_cell.length_a   1.000
_cell.length_b   1.000
_cell.length_c   1.000
_cell.angle_alpha   90.00
_cell.angle_beta   90.00
_cell.angle_gamma   90.00
#
_symmetry.space_group_name_H-M   'P 1'
#
loop_
_entity.id
_entity.type
_entity.pdbx_description
1 polymer ?
#
loop_
_entity_poly.entity_id
_entity_poly.type
_entity_poly.pdbx_seq_one_letter_code
_entity_poly.pdbx_strand_id
1 'polypeptide(L)'
;MRTEGIADLLEQFPDVKAKVDSGYRGLAKQFPDQVSAPPPKPKKNAPAQEWAAYEKERHQQSCERICVEHANAEHKQWRPLQRYLGRREYYDQTHLAIAGLVSDRSAER
;
A
#
# COMPACT_ATOMS: atom_id res chain seq x y z
N MET A 1 4.09 19.21 9.99
CA MET A 1 3.63 18.23 8.99
C MET A 1 3.34 16.94 9.75
N ARG A 2 2.16 16.34 9.63
CA ARG A 2 1.78 15.18 10.46
C ARG A 2 2.21 13.91 9.71
N THR A 3 3.43 13.43 9.98
CA THR A 3 4.05 12.31 9.23
C THR A 3 3.72 10.93 9.76
N GLU A 4 2.86 10.79 10.78
CA GLU A 4 2.41 9.50 11.33
C GLU A 4 3.54 8.47 11.60
N GLY A 5 4.76 8.94 11.93
CA GLY A 5 5.94 8.10 12.15
C GLY A 5 6.70 7.67 10.88
N ILE A 6 6.24 8.07 9.69
CA ILE A 6 6.90 7.72 8.41
C ILE A 6 8.30 8.35 8.33
N ALA A 7 8.49 9.56 8.86
CA ALA A 7 9.80 10.21 8.88
C ALA A 7 10.81 9.39 9.69
N ASP A 8 10.42 8.95 10.89
CA ASP A 8 11.27 8.14 11.77
C ASP A 8 11.70 6.83 11.10
N LEU A 9 10.81 6.21 10.32
CA LEU A 9 11.13 5.00 9.54
C LEU A 9 12.13 5.28 8.41
N LEU A 10 12.00 6.41 7.70
CA LEU A 10 12.94 6.78 6.64
C LEU A 10 14.33 7.15 7.21
N GLU A 11 14.38 7.70 8.42
CA GLU A 11 15.65 7.93 9.13
C GLU A 11 16.30 6.62 9.55
N GLN A 12 15.51 5.68 10.06
CA GLN A 12 16.01 4.37 10.50
C GLN A 12 16.48 3.49 9.33
N PHE A 13 15.85 3.61 8.16
CA PHE A 13 16.12 2.76 6.99
C PHE A 13 16.52 3.60 5.77
N PRO A 14 17.75 4.15 5.72
CA PRO A 14 18.17 5.13 4.71
C PRO A 14 18.19 4.58 3.26
N ASP A 15 18.26 3.26 3.10
CA ASP A 15 18.27 2.59 1.80
C ASP A 15 16.86 2.39 1.22
N VAL A 16 15.80 2.61 2.01
CA VAL A 16 14.42 2.48 1.54
C VAL A 16 14.10 3.61 0.57
N LYS A 17 13.53 3.25 -0.58
CA LYS A 17 12.99 4.22 -1.56
C LYS A 17 11.47 4.08 -1.65
N ALA A 18 10.78 5.21 -1.67
CA ALA A 18 9.32 5.26 -1.76
C ALA A 18 8.85 6.23 -2.85
N LYS A 19 7.78 5.85 -3.55
CA LYS A 19 6.98 6.75 -4.39
C LYS A 19 5.72 7.13 -3.63
N VAL A 20 5.46 8.42 -3.47
CA VAL A 20 4.30 8.94 -2.71
C VAL A 20 3.35 9.74 -3.61
N ASP A 21 2.13 9.98 -3.13
CA ASP A 21 1.19 10.86 -3.80
C ASP A 21 1.58 12.34 -3.63
N SER A 22 1.02 13.18 -4.50
CA SER A 22 1.10 14.64 -4.49
C SER A 22 0.79 15.29 -3.13
N GLY A 23 -0.10 14.69 -2.31
CA GLY A 23 -0.40 15.16 -0.96
C GLY A 23 0.77 15.04 0.03
N TYR A 24 1.71 14.12 -0.23
CA TYR A 24 2.89 13.87 0.60
C TYR A 24 4.14 14.59 0.07
N ARG A 25 3.98 15.59 -0.79
CA ARG A 25 5.12 16.29 -1.40
C ARG A 25 6.06 16.93 -0.40
N GLY A 26 5.60 17.35 0.78
CA GLY A 26 6.52 17.84 1.82
C GLY A 26 7.40 16.75 2.43
N LEU A 27 6.97 15.47 2.40
CA LEU A 27 7.82 14.34 2.77
C LEU A 27 8.92 14.11 1.72
N ALA A 28 8.58 14.19 0.43
CA ALA A 28 9.57 14.18 -0.65
C ALA A 28 10.57 15.34 -0.57
N LYS A 29 10.15 16.51 -0.09
CA LYS A 29 11.07 17.63 0.18
C LYS A 29 11.99 17.37 1.37
N GLN A 30 11.49 16.70 2.41
CA GLN A 30 12.25 16.40 3.62
C GLN A 30 13.27 15.27 3.39
N PHE A 31 12.91 14.26 2.58
CA PHE A 31 13.75 13.09 2.29
C PHE A 31 13.95 12.93 0.77
N PRO A 32 14.60 13.88 0.08
CA PRO A 32 14.68 13.88 -1.39
C PRO A 32 15.41 12.66 -1.97
N ASP A 33 16.36 12.09 -1.22
CA ASP A 33 17.12 10.92 -1.66
C ASP A 33 16.32 9.62 -1.51
N GLN A 34 15.28 9.59 -0.67
CA GLN A 34 14.50 8.39 -0.37
C GLN A 34 13.08 8.45 -0.96
N VAL A 35 12.48 9.62 -1.05
CA VAL A 35 11.07 9.79 -1.35
C VAL A 35 10.89 10.63 -2.60
N SER A 36 10.23 10.06 -3.61
CA SER A 36 9.84 10.76 -4.83
C SER A 36 8.33 11.00 -4.86
N ALA A 37 7.93 12.21 -5.24
CA ALA A 37 6.54 12.59 -5.45
C ALA A 37 6.34 13.03 -6.89
N PRO A 38 5.14 12.85 -7.48
CA PRO A 38 4.87 13.25 -8.84
C PRO A 38 5.03 14.78 -8.99
N PRO A 39 5.39 15.24 -10.21
CA PRO A 39 5.57 16.65 -10.48
C PRO A 39 4.30 17.46 -10.17
N PRO A 40 4.44 18.76 -9.84
CA PRO A 40 3.29 19.63 -9.67
C PRO A 40 2.46 19.68 -10.95
N LYS A 41 1.14 19.79 -10.78
CA LYS A 41 0.24 20.05 -11.89
C LYS A 41 0.69 21.33 -12.61
N PRO A 42 0.83 21.31 -13.95
CA PRO A 42 1.21 22.48 -14.71
C PRO A 42 0.26 23.65 -14.48
N LYS A 43 0.75 24.88 -14.68
CA LYS A 43 -0.09 26.09 -14.64
C LYS A 43 -1.10 26.05 -15.79
N LYS A 44 -2.23 26.75 -15.65
CA LYS A 44 -3.29 26.80 -16.69
C LYS A 44 -2.77 27.27 -18.06
N ASN A 45 -1.76 28.13 -18.07
CA ASN A 45 -1.16 28.69 -19.29
C ASN A 45 0.10 27.94 -19.74
N ALA A 46 0.40 26.78 -19.15
CA ALA A 46 1.54 25.97 -19.55
C ALA A 46 1.34 25.42 -20.98
N PRO A 47 2.42 25.26 -21.75
CA PRO A 47 2.39 24.61 -23.05
C PRO A 47 1.68 23.26 -23.02
N ALA A 48 0.98 22.91 -24.11
CA ALA A 48 0.29 21.62 -24.23
C ALA A 48 1.24 20.42 -24.04
N GLN A 49 2.51 20.56 -24.42
CA GLN A 49 3.53 19.54 -24.21
C GLN A 49 3.80 19.25 -22.72
N GLU A 50 3.79 20.27 -21.87
CA GLU A 50 3.96 20.10 -20.42
C GLU A 50 2.76 19.38 -19.81
N TRP A 51 1.54 19.70 -20.27
CA TRP A 51 0.33 18.99 -19.88
C TRP A 51 0.35 17.51 -20.29
N ALA A 52 0.73 17.22 -21.53
CA ALA A 52 0.83 15.85 -22.03
C ALA A 52 1.88 15.03 -21.24
N ALA A 53 3.03 15.63 -20.91
CA ALA A 53 4.05 14.98 -20.09
C ALA A 53 3.53 14.70 -18.67
N TYR A 54 2.88 15.69 -18.05
CA TYR A 54 2.28 15.54 -16.72
C TYR A 54 1.22 14.44 -16.67
N GLU A 55 0.32 14.39 -17.66
CA GLU A 55 -0.74 13.38 -17.71
C GLU A 55 -0.19 11.98 -17.92
N LYS A 56 0.81 11.82 -18.80
CA LYS A 56 1.48 10.54 -19.04
C LYS A 56 2.12 10.01 -17.75
N GLU A 57 2.87 10.85 -17.04
CA GLU A 57 3.54 10.47 -15.80
C GLU A 57 2.54 10.18 -14.68
N ARG A 58 1.51 11.03 -14.53
CA ARG A 58 0.41 10.80 -13.59
C ARG A 58 -0.33 9.49 -13.84
N HIS A 59 -0.58 9.15 -15.10
CA HIS A 59 -1.24 7.92 -15.49
C HIS A 59 -0.36 6.71 -15.16
N GLN A 60 0.92 6.74 -15.55
CA GLN A 60 1.88 5.69 -15.24
C GLN A 60 1.95 5.41 -13.73
N GLN A 61 2.09 6.48 -12.92
CA GLN A 61 2.13 6.35 -11.47
C GLN A 61 0.82 5.79 -10.90
N SER A 62 -0.34 6.19 -11.45
CA SER A 62 -1.63 5.65 -11.04
C SER A 62 -1.73 4.15 -11.34
N CYS A 63 -1.29 3.71 -12.51
CA CYS A 63 -1.28 2.30 -12.90
C CYS A 63 -0.40 1.46 -11.97
N GLU A 64 0.79 1.95 -11.60
CA GLU A 64 1.66 1.27 -10.63
C GLU A 64 1.01 1.14 -9.25
N ARG A 65 0.22 2.14 -8.83
CA ARG A 65 -0.46 2.14 -7.53
C ARG A 65 -1.66 1.23 -7.46
N ILE A 66 -2.38 1.00 -8.56
CA ILE A 66 -3.62 0.22 -8.58
C ILE A 66 -3.41 -1.17 -7.96
N CYS A 67 -2.30 -1.85 -8.27
CA CYS A 67 -1.98 -3.16 -7.68
C CYS A 67 -1.84 -3.10 -6.15
N VAL A 68 -1.18 -2.05 -5.63
CA VAL A 68 -0.99 -1.85 -4.19
C VAL A 68 -2.33 -1.50 -3.50
N GLU A 69 -3.16 -0.70 -4.16
CA GLU A 69 -4.49 -0.35 -3.67
C GLU A 69 -5.42 -1.56 -3.61
N HIS A 70 -5.38 -2.43 -4.63
CA HIS A 70 -6.09 -3.71 -4.61
C HIS A 70 -5.62 -4.62 -3.48
N ALA A 71 -4.31 -4.82 -3.32
CA ALA A 71 -3.76 -5.63 -2.22
C ALA A 71 -4.16 -5.06 -0.84
N ASN A 72 -4.13 -3.75 -0.66
CA ASN A 72 -4.59 -3.10 0.56
C ASN A 72 -6.10 -3.23 0.78
N ALA A 73 -6.89 -3.17 -0.29
CA ALA A 73 -8.33 -3.36 -0.24
C ALA A 73 -8.68 -4.81 0.15
N GLU A 74 -7.98 -5.79 -0.41
CA GLU A 74 -8.09 -7.20 -0.01
C GLU A 74 -7.78 -7.37 1.48
N HIS A 75 -6.69 -6.77 1.98
CA HIS A 75 -6.40 -6.79 3.41
C HIS A 75 -7.55 -6.20 4.26
N LYS A 76 -8.19 -5.13 3.78
CA LYS A 76 -9.36 -4.54 4.45
C LYS A 76 -10.59 -5.45 4.43
N GLN A 77 -10.75 -6.34 3.45
CA GLN A 77 -11.84 -7.33 3.44
C GLN A 77 -11.74 -8.30 4.62
N TRP A 78 -10.52 -8.52 5.14
CA TRP A 78 -10.28 -9.37 6.30
C TRP A 78 -10.41 -8.65 7.64
N ARG A 79 -10.67 -7.33 7.66
CA ARG A 79 -10.92 -6.54 8.89
C ARG A 79 -11.99 -7.16 9.80
N PRO A 80 -13.15 -7.67 9.29
CA PRO A 80 -14.14 -8.33 10.13
C PRO A 80 -13.61 -9.58 10.83
N LEU A 81 -12.58 -10.25 10.28
CA LEU A 81 -11.96 -11.41 10.93
C LEU A 81 -11.07 -11.04 12.10
N GLN A 82 -10.68 -9.76 12.24
CA GLN A 82 -9.89 -9.32 13.39
C GLN A 82 -10.58 -9.60 14.73
N ARG A 83 -11.93 -9.67 14.76
CA ARG A 83 -12.71 -10.05 15.95
C ARG A 83 -12.46 -11.48 16.44
N TYR A 84 -11.87 -12.33 15.59
CA TYR A 84 -11.55 -13.72 15.90
C TYR A 84 -10.07 -13.94 16.28
N LEU A 85 -9.25 -12.89 16.27
CA LEU A 85 -7.82 -12.96 16.62
C LEU A 85 -7.57 -13.19 18.12
N GLY A 86 -8.60 -13.07 18.97
CA GLY A 86 -8.46 -13.07 20.43
C GLY A 86 -8.23 -14.43 21.09
N ARG A 87 -8.52 -15.56 20.43
CA ARG A 87 -8.36 -16.92 21.02
C ARG A 87 -7.24 -17.70 20.33
N ARG A 88 -6.07 -17.08 20.25
CA ARG A 88 -4.88 -17.70 19.65
C ARG A 88 -4.39 -18.90 20.44
N GLU A 89 -4.72 -19.04 21.73
CA GLU A 89 -4.27 -20.17 22.54
C GLU A 89 -4.76 -21.54 22.03
N TYR A 90 -5.82 -21.57 21.22
CA TYR A 90 -6.36 -22.79 20.61
C TYR A 90 -6.25 -22.80 19.07
N TYR A 91 -5.52 -21.86 18.47
CA TYR A 91 -5.47 -21.71 17.02
C TYR A 91 -4.97 -22.99 16.33
N ASP A 92 -3.88 -23.58 16.83
CA ASP A 92 -3.28 -24.79 16.25
C ASP A 92 -4.26 -25.98 16.28
N GLN A 93 -4.96 -26.17 17.40
CA GLN A 93 -5.97 -27.22 17.57
C GLN A 93 -7.19 -26.99 16.66
N THR A 94 -7.66 -25.75 16.58
CA THR A 94 -8.80 -25.36 15.73
C THR A 94 -8.46 -25.52 14.26
N HIS A 95 -7.24 -25.12 13.85
CA HIS A 95 -6.75 -25.24 12.49
C HIS A 95 -6.63 -26.71 12.06
N LEU A 96 -6.02 -27.56 12.90
CA LEU A 96 -5.89 -28.99 12.64
C LEU A 96 -7.26 -29.68 12.56
N ALA A 97 -8.20 -29.35 13.45
CA ALA A 97 -9.55 -29.91 13.42
C ALA A 97 -10.29 -29.55 12.11
N ILE A 98 -10.22 -28.28 11.68
CA ILE A 98 -10.81 -27.84 10.40
C ILE A 98 -10.14 -28.54 9.22
N ALA A 99 -8.81 -28.65 9.20
CA ALA A 99 -8.08 -29.30 8.13
C ALA A 99 -8.46 -30.80 8.00
N GLY A 100 -8.57 -31.52 9.12
CA GLY A 100 -9.04 -32.91 9.12
C GLY A 100 -10.44 -33.05 8.54
N LEU A 101 -11.38 -32.22 9.00
CA LEU A 101 -12.78 -32.23 8.53
C LEU A 101 -12.91 -31.93 7.02
N VAL A 102 -12.06 -31.04 6.49
CA VAL A 102 -12.02 -30.74 5.05
C VAL A 102 -11.42 -31.91 4.27
N SER A 103 -10.36 -32.54 4.79
CA SER A 103 -9.68 -33.67 4.16
C SER A 103 -10.60 -34.91 4.09
N ASP A 104 -11.28 -35.25 5.18
CA ASP A 104 -12.23 -36.37 5.25
C ASP A 104 -13.36 -36.20 4.23
N ARG A 105 -13.99 -35.02 4.20
CA ARG A 105 -15.03 -34.69 3.20
C ARG A 105 -14.51 -34.72 1.75
N SER A 106 -13.22 -34.45 1.55
CA SER A 106 -12.61 -34.51 0.21
C SER A 106 -12.28 -35.94 -0.20
N ALA A 107 -12.02 -36.83 0.75
CA ALA A 107 -11.78 -38.25 0.53
C ALA A 107 -13.09 -39.05 0.32
N GLU A 108 -14.22 -38.53 0.80
CA GLU A 108 -15.57 -39.07 0.55
C GLU A 108 -16.14 -38.71 -0.85
N ARG A 109 -15.41 -37.94 -1.65
CA ARG A 109 -15.79 -37.56 -3.04
C ARG A 109 -15.01 -38.37 -4.06
#